data_AF-A0A1I4AMJ4-F1
#
_entry.id   AF-A0A1I4AMJ4-F1
#
_cell.length_a   1.000
_cell.length_b   1.000
_cell.length_c   1.000
_cell.angle_alpha   90.00
_cell.angle_beta   90.00
_cell.angle_gamma   90.00
#
_symmetry.space_group_name_H-M   'P 1'
#
loop_
_entity.id
_entity.type
_entity.pdbx_description
1 polymer ?
#
loop_
_entity_poly.entity_id
_entity_poly.type
_entity_poly.pdbx_seq_one_letter_code
_entity_poly.pdbx_strand_id
1 'polypeptide(L)'
;MPSIALCLPLMALLAATPSPAQEALVTTQLGNAVEIVDLATRTILHTIPVAGAPAGIALSPDRKRAYVTRPEGHGVTVIDLDAQKVLSELGLPGGPLGIGVNPMSGEVYVADWFAERVFVLRPTPEGLSLDGEIATGKSPSGIAVTPDGATLLVANRESDSVSVIDVATRKETRRIAVGTHPFGLTLSPDGTRAYTANVLSDDVSAIDIAAGRETGRVGTGQRPYVIAFAQGRGFVTDQYSNTVTAFDPATMTKLGTVDVGDHPEGIAATRDGRTVVVANWGDNALSLIDPSSLKVIATIATGDGPRSFGDFLR
;
A
#
# COMPACT_ATOMS: atom_id res chain seq x y z
N MET A 1 28.81 -33.66 -59.69
CA MET A 1 27.89 -32.65 -59.12
C MET A 1 28.15 -32.59 -57.61
N PRO A 2 28.87 -31.59 -57.09
CA PRO A 2 28.93 -31.36 -55.65
C PRO A 2 27.87 -30.33 -55.25
N SER A 3 27.02 -30.71 -54.29
CA SER A 3 25.98 -29.84 -53.74
C SER A 3 26.62 -28.86 -52.76
N ILE A 4 26.61 -27.58 -53.09
CA ILE A 4 27.04 -26.50 -52.18
C ILE A 4 25.85 -26.20 -51.25
N ALA A 5 25.97 -26.58 -49.98
CA ALA A 5 25.00 -26.25 -48.95
C ALA A 5 25.13 -24.77 -48.58
N LEU A 6 24.11 -23.98 -48.95
CA LEU A 6 23.98 -22.58 -48.61
C LEU A 6 23.56 -22.46 -47.14
N CYS A 7 24.49 -22.06 -46.26
CA CYS A 7 24.20 -21.81 -44.85
C CYS A 7 23.71 -20.35 -44.72
N LEU A 8 22.39 -20.16 -44.60
CA LEU A 8 21.79 -18.87 -44.23
C LEU A 8 21.95 -18.66 -42.72
N PRO A 9 22.45 -17.49 -42.25
CA PRO A 9 22.47 -17.21 -40.83
C PRO A 9 21.04 -16.90 -40.37
N LEU A 10 20.56 -17.70 -39.41
CA LEU A 10 19.31 -17.45 -38.70
C LEU A 10 19.51 -16.22 -37.81
N MET A 11 19.08 -15.05 -38.29
CA MET A 11 19.05 -13.82 -37.51
C MET A 11 17.95 -13.96 -36.47
N ALA A 12 18.32 -14.32 -35.23
CA ALA A 12 17.39 -14.39 -34.12
C ALA A 12 16.95 -12.96 -33.75
N LEU A 13 15.75 -12.56 -34.20
CA LEU A 13 15.05 -11.43 -33.60
C LEU A 13 14.72 -11.82 -32.15
N LEU A 14 15.49 -11.28 -31.21
CA LEU A 14 15.02 -11.14 -29.84
C LEU A 14 13.82 -10.20 -29.88
N ALA A 15 12.61 -10.76 -29.89
CA ALA A 15 11.42 -10.01 -29.55
C ALA A 15 11.64 -9.50 -28.12
N ALA A 16 11.84 -8.19 -27.96
CA ALA A 16 11.70 -7.56 -26.66
C ALA A 16 10.29 -7.93 -26.18
N THR A 17 10.21 -8.77 -25.15
CA THR A 17 8.94 -8.97 -24.47
C THR A 17 8.56 -7.58 -23.96
N PRO A 18 7.41 -7.01 -24.36
CA PRO A 18 6.98 -5.76 -23.77
C PRO A 18 6.87 -6.07 -22.29
N SER A 19 7.73 -5.42 -21.48
CA SER A 19 7.54 -5.42 -20.04
C SER A 19 6.10 -5.00 -19.84
N PRO A 20 5.25 -5.76 -19.12
CA PRO A 20 3.94 -5.25 -18.79
C PRO A 20 4.18 -3.90 -18.14
N ALA A 21 3.65 -2.84 -18.76
CA ALA A 21 3.71 -1.50 -18.20
C ALA A 21 3.12 -1.61 -16.81
N GLN A 22 3.90 -1.22 -15.81
CA GLN A 22 3.40 -1.25 -14.45
C GLN A 22 2.55 -0.01 -14.24
N GLU A 23 1.31 -0.22 -13.81
CA GLU A 23 0.38 0.88 -13.55
C GLU A 23 0.43 1.26 -12.07
N ALA A 24 0.34 2.53 -11.76
CA ALA A 24 -0.01 3.03 -10.43
C ALA A 24 -1.45 3.55 -10.44
N LEU A 25 -2.23 3.17 -9.44
CA LEU A 25 -3.60 3.61 -9.21
C LEU A 25 -3.58 4.68 -8.12
N VAL A 26 -3.48 5.93 -8.55
CA VAL A 26 -3.23 7.06 -7.66
C VAL A 26 -4.57 7.63 -7.18
N THR A 27 -4.87 7.51 -5.89
CA THR A 27 -6.01 8.23 -5.30
C THR A 27 -5.65 9.71 -5.16
N THR A 28 -6.28 10.58 -5.93
CA THR A 28 -6.13 12.04 -5.82
C THR A 28 -7.21 12.58 -4.91
N GLN A 29 -6.86 12.77 -3.64
CA GLN A 29 -7.81 13.03 -2.57
C GLN A 29 -8.56 14.34 -2.79
N LEU A 30 -7.84 15.42 -3.11
CA LEU A 30 -8.43 16.74 -3.36
C LEU A 30 -9.04 16.80 -4.77
N GLY A 31 -8.43 16.08 -5.72
CA GLY A 31 -8.94 15.92 -7.08
C GLY A 31 -10.21 15.07 -7.22
N ASN A 32 -10.62 14.36 -6.15
CA ASN A 32 -11.77 13.45 -6.16
C ASN A 32 -11.72 12.43 -7.32
N ALA A 33 -10.57 11.78 -7.51
CA ALA A 33 -10.40 10.79 -8.55
C ALA A 33 -9.43 9.67 -8.18
N VAL A 34 -9.42 8.64 -9.02
CA VAL A 34 -8.35 7.66 -9.12
C VAL A 34 -7.73 7.77 -10.51
N GLU A 35 -6.44 8.04 -10.57
CA GLU A 35 -5.69 8.13 -11.82
C GLU A 35 -4.93 6.82 -12.07
N ILE A 36 -5.06 6.28 -13.27
CA ILE A 36 -4.25 5.14 -13.73
C ILE A 36 -3.04 5.73 -14.44
N VAL A 37 -1.86 5.55 -13.85
CA VAL A 37 -0.59 6.11 -14.33
C VAL A 37 0.30 4.99 -14.82
N ASP A 38 0.75 5.07 -16.06
CA ASP A 38 1.80 4.17 -16.58
C ASP A 38 3.16 4.64 -16.08
N LEU A 39 3.84 3.80 -15.29
CA LEU A 39 5.14 4.13 -14.70
C LEU A 39 6.29 4.14 -15.70
N ALA A 40 6.17 3.38 -16.81
CA ALA A 40 7.20 3.29 -17.83
C ALA A 40 7.16 4.50 -18.76
N THR A 41 5.97 4.87 -19.24
CA THR A 41 5.76 6.02 -20.11
C THR A 41 5.58 7.33 -19.35
N ARG A 42 5.29 7.26 -18.03
CA ARG A 42 5.14 8.40 -17.11
C ARG A 42 3.96 9.29 -17.48
N THR A 43 2.88 8.66 -17.92
CA THR A 43 1.67 9.36 -18.36
C THR A 43 0.45 8.85 -17.62
N ILE A 44 -0.48 9.76 -17.31
CA ILE A 44 -1.82 9.41 -16.87
C ILE A 44 -2.56 8.81 -18.07
N LEU A 45 -2.93 7.55 -17.98
CA LEU A 45 -3.71 6.84 -18.99
C LEU A 45 -5.20 7.21 -18.87
N HIS A 46 -5.72 7.21 -17.63
CA HIS A 46 -7.13 7.44 -17.34
C HIS A 46 -7.31 8.11 -15.99
N THR A 47 -8.36 8.92 -15.88
CA THR A 47 -8.82 9.53 -14.62
C THR A 47 -10.26 9.10 -14.37
N ILE A 48 -10.49 8.39 -13.28
CA ILE A 48 -11.80 7.85 -12.89
C ILE A 48 -12.33 8.73 -11.75
N PRO A 49 -13.46 9.45 -11.94
CA PRO A 49 -14.05 10.25 -10.87
C PRO A 49 -14.46 9.39 -9.67
N VAL A 50 -14.02 9.78 -8.48
CA VAL A 50 -14.35 9.15 -7.19
C VAL A 50 -14.52 10.27 -6.16
N ALA A 51 -15.76 10.69 -5.94
CA ALA A 51 -16.08 11.75 -4.98
C ALA A 51 -15.87 11.30 -3.53
N GLY A 52 -15.64 12.23 -2.62
CA GLY A 52 -15.60 11.96 -1.17
C GLY A 52 -14.19 11.70 -0.63
N ALA A 53 -13.20 12.41 -1.17
CA ALA A 53 -11.81 12.43 -0.71
C ALA A 53 -11.13 11.05 -0.74
N PRO A 54 -11.00 10.38 -1.91
CA PRO A 54 -10.43 9.04 -2.00
C PRO A 54 -9.02 8.98 -1.39
N ALA A 55 -8.78 7.99 -0.53
CA ALA A 55 -7.58 7.95 0.32
C ALA A 55 -6.82 6.62 0.29
N GLY A 56 -7.27 5.62 1.05
CA GLY A 56 -6.65 4.29 1.08
C GLY A 56 -7.15 3.44 -0.09
N ILE A 57 -6.27 2.64 -0.68
CA ILE A 57 -6.58 1.76 -1.81
C ILE A 57 -6.02 0.36 -1.58
N ALA A 58 -6.78 -0.65 -1.98
CA ALA A 58 -6.32 -2.04 -2.03
C ALA A 58 -6.87 -2.76 -3.26
N LEU A 59 -6.17 -3.78 -3.73
CA LEU A 59 -6.54 -4.55 -4.91
C LEU A 59 -7.13 -5.91 -4.55
N SER A 60 -8.06 -6.39 -5.37
CA SER A 60 -8.48 -7.79 -5.34
C SER A 60 -7.27 -8.72 -5.63
N PRO A 61 -7.29 -9.99 -5.19
CA PRO A 61 -6.17 -10.91 -5.42
C PRO A 61 -5.79 -11.09 -6.90
N ASP A 62 -6.77 -11.02 -7.81
CA ASP A 62 -6.57 -11.05 -9.26
C ASP A 62 -6.21 -9.68 -9.87
N ARG A 63 -6.21 -8.63 -9.05
CA ARG A 63 -5.94 -7.22 -9.41
C ARG A 63 -6.84 -6.67 -10.50
N LYS A 64 -8.04 -7.21 -10.63
CA LYS A 64 -9.06 -6.69 -11.56
C LYS A 64 -9.97 -5.65 -10.93
N ARG A 65 -9.98 -5.57 -9.60
CA ARG A 65 -10.74 -4.56 -8.85
C ARG A 65 -9.86 -3.78 -7.92
N ALA A 66 -10.09 -2.48 -7.84
CA ALA A 66 -9.59 -1.64 -6.77
C ALA A 66 -10.73 -1.27 -5.81
N TYR A 67 -10.42 -1.30 -4.52
CA TYR A 67 -11.28 -0.87 -3.44
C TYR A 67 -10.68 0.40 -2.85
N VAL A 68 -11.44 1.49 -2.86
CA VAL A 68 -10.95 2.82 -2.49
C VAL A 68 -11.81 3.39 -1.37
N THR A 69 -11.20 3.67 -0.24
CA THR A 69 -11.90 4.33 0.88
C THR A 69 -12.17 5.79 0.57
N ARG A 70 -13.31 6.26 1.04
CA ARG A 70 -13.80 7.63 0.89
C ARG A 70 -14.20 8.17 2.26
N PRO A 71 -13.27 8.74 3.03
CA PRO A 71 -13.56 9.24 4.37
C PRO A 71 -14.67 10.30 4.39
N GLU A 72 -14.71 11.21 3.42
CA GLU A 72 -15.76 12.23 3.30
C GLU A 72 -17.00 11.74 2.55
N GLY A 73 -16.83 10.70 1.72
CA GLY A 73 -17.94 10.00 1.05
C GLY A 73 -18.62 8.95 1.92
N HIS A 74 -18.14 8.73 3.16
CA HIS A 74 -18.60 7.72 4.10
C HIS A 74 -18.74 6.32 3.48
N GLY A 75 -17.68 5.80 2.86
CA GLY A 75 -17.75 4.45 2.31
C GLY A 75 -16.54 3.98 1.52
N VAL A 76 -16.78 2.99 0.66
CA VAL A 76 -15.80 2.41 -0.28
C VAL A 76 -16.36 2.47 -1.69
N THR A 77 -15.54 2.88 -2.64
CA THR A 77 -15.81 2.74 -4.08
C THR A 77 -15.11 1.49 -4.60
N VAL A 78 -15.81 0.72 -5.41
CA VAL A 78 -15.27 -0.43 -6.14
C VAL A 78 -15.06 0.00 -7.59
N ILE A 79 -13.84 -0.13 -8.09
CA ILE A 79 -13.47 0.18 -9.48
C ILE A 79 -13.19 -1.13 -10.20
N ASP A 80 -13.79 -1.31 -11.36
CA ASP A 80 -13.40 -2.33 -12.33
C ASP A 80 -12.23 -1.78 -13.14
N LEU A 81 -11.06 -2.42 -13.02
CA LEU A 81 -9.81 -1.95 -13.62
C LEU A 81 -9.64 -2.39 -15.08
N ASP A 82 -10.36 -3.41 -15.52
CA ASP A 82 -10.39 -3.82 -16.93
C ASP A 82 -11.34 -2.90 -17.72
N ALA A 83 -12.47 -2.53 -17.10
CA ALA A 83 -13.43 -1.57 -17.67
C ALA A 83 -13.11 -0.10 -17.36
N GLN A 84 -12.13 0.16 -16.49
CA GLN A 84 -11.67 1.49 -16.06
C GLN A 84 -12.79 2.42 -15.59
N LYS A 85 -13.70 1.90 -14.77
CA LYS A 85 -14.85 2.65 -14.28
C LYS A 85 -15.27 2.21 -12.88
N VAL A 86 -15.96 3.09 -12.18
CA VAL A 86 -16.66 2.73 -10.95
C VAL A 86 -17.69 1.64 -11.25
N LEU A 87 -17.58 0.53 -10.54
CA LEU A 87 -18.53 -0.58 -10.57
C LEU A 87 -19.68 -0.32 -9.59
N SER A 88 -19.36 0.08 -8.37
CA SER A 88 -20.33 0.34 -7.32
C SER A 88 -19.73 1.12 -6.15
N GLU A 89 -20.62 1.57 -5.27
CA GLU A 89 -20.26 2.22 -4.02
C GLU A 89 -20.99 1.56 -2.85
N LEU A 90 -20.27 1.33 -1.77
CA LEU A 90 -20.83 0.84 -0.51
C LEU A 90 -20.69 1.94 0.54
N GLY A 91 -21.82 2.37 1.11
CA GLY A 91 -21.84 3.27 2.26
C GLY A 91 -21.46 2.54 3.54
N LEU A 92 -20.65 3.17 4.38
CA LEU A 92 -20.24 2.70 5.70
C LEU A 92 -20.43 3.83 6.72
N PRO A 93 -20.90 3.52 7.95
CA PRO A 93 -20.91 4.52 9.01
C PRO A 93 -19.46 4.86 9.44
N GLY A 94 -19.28 6.00 10.11
CA GLY A 94 -17.99 6.40 10.67
C GLY A 94 -17.02 7.01 9.65
N GLY A 95 -15.73 6.77 9.85
CA GLY A 95 -14.63 7.33 9.07
C GLY A 95 -13.77 6.25 8.43
N PRO A 96 -14.22 5.61 7.32
CA PRO A 96 -13.45 4.57 6.64
C PRO A 96 -12.16 5.15 6.07
N LEU A 97 -11.00 4.64 6.49
CA LEU A 97 -9.68 5.17 6.10
C LEU A 97 -8.69 4.08 5.66
N GLY A 98 -8.24 3.26 6.59
CA GLY A 98 -7.34 2.15 6.28
C GLY A 98 -8.09 1.03 5.56
N ILE A 99 -7.44 0.38 4.59
CA ILE A 99 -8.04 -0.72 3.84
C ILE A 99 -7.00 -1.80 3.54
N GLY A 100 -7.41 -3.06 3.61
CA GLY A 100 -6.60 -4.21 3.23
C GLY A 100 -7.47 -5.35 2.73
N VAL A 101 -6.87 -6.26 1.95
CA VAL A 101 -7.56 -7.39 1.33
C VAL A 101 -6.92 -8.69 1.79
N ASN A 102 -7.75 -9.67 2.14
CA ASN A 102 -7.31 -11.03 2.39
C ASN A 102 -6.83 -11.65 1.05
N PRO A 103 -5.56 -12.03 0.92
CA PRO A 103 -5.03 -12.52 -0.36
C PRO A 103 -5.62 -13.88 -0.76
N MET A 104 -6.18 -14.64 0.19
CA MET A 104 -6.76 -15.95 -0.05
C MET A 104 -8.26 -15.90 -0.31
N SER A 105 -9.03 -15.18 0.53
CA SER A 105 -10.50 -15.13 0.41
C SER A 105 -11.01 -13.96 -0.41
N GLY A 106 -10.21 -12.90 -0.59
CA GLY A 106 -10.64 -11.63 -1.16
C GLY A 106 -11.48 -10.76 -0.23
N GLU A 107 -11.74 -11.19 1.02
CA GLU A 107 -12.40 -10.33 2.02
C GLU A 107 -11.67 -9.00 2.17
N VAL A 108 -12.43 -7.91 2.28
CA VAL A 108 -11.91 -6.55 2.41
C VAL A 108 -12.14 -6.07 3.83
N TYR A 109 -11.08 -5.57 4.47
CA TYR A 109 -11.12 -5.01 5.81
C TYR A 109 -10.94 -3.50 5.73
N VAL A 110 -11.81 -2.75 6.41
CA VAL A 110 -11.77 -1.28 6.41
C VAL A 110 -11.74 -0.75 7.84
N ALA A 111 -10.72 0.02 8.18
CA ALA A 111 -10.58 0.64 9.50
C ALA A 111 -11.53 1.83 9.64
N ASP A 112 -12.30 1.86 10.74
CA ASP A 112 -13.14 3.00 11.10
C ASP A 112 -12.36 3.93 12.03
N TRP A 113 -11.76 4.98 11.47
CA TRP A 113 -10.83 5.89 12.15
C TRP A 113 -11.38 6.54 13.43
N PHE A 114 -12.70 6.73 13.50
CA PHE A 114 -13.36 7.39 14.63
C PHE A 114 -13.98 6.40 15.63
N ALA A 115 -13.83 5.10 15.41
CA ALA A 115 -14.37 4.05 16.28
C ALA A 115 -13.29 3.01 16.63
N GLU A 116 -13.62 2.05 17.49
CA GLU A 116 -12.71 0.98 17.91
C GLU A 116 -12.95 -0.31 17.10
N ARG A 117 -13.09 -0.20 15.78
CA ARG A 117 -13.49 -1.32 14.92
C ARG A 117 -12.92 -1.32 13.50
N VAL A 118 -12.97 -2.51 12.90
CA VAL A 118 -12.76 -2.74 11.47
C VAL A 118 -14.03 -3.35 10.87
N PHE A 119 -14.49 -2.82 9.74
CA PHE A 119 -15.55 -3.43 8.94
C PHE A 119 -15.00 -4.62 8.14
N VAL A 120 -15.78 -5.69 8.04
CA VAL A 120 -15.50 -6.85 7.18
C VAL A 120 -16.47 -6.83 6.02
N LEU A 121 -15.94 -6.74 4.81
CA LEU A 121 -16.72 -6.68 3.58
C LEU A 121 -16.40 -7.89 2.70
N ARG A 122 -17.43 -8.43 2.03
CA ARG A 122 -17.27 -9.53 1.07
C ARG A 122 -17.39 -9.03 -0.37
N PRO A 123 -16.49 -9.44 -1.27
CA PRO A 123 -16.68 -9.25 -2.70
C PRO A 123 -17.92 -9.99 -3.21
N THR A 124 -18.72 -9.31 -4.03
CA THR A 124 -19.81 -9.89 -4.82
C THR A 124 -19.60 -9.54 -6.30
N PRO A 125 -20.29 -10.19 -7.26
CA PRO A 125 -20.21 -9.79 -8.66
C PRO A 125 -20.50 -8.29 -8.87
N GLU A 126 -21.42 -7.72 -8.10
CA GLU A 126 -21.88 -6.33 -8.18
C GLU A 126 -20.98 -5.34 -7.41
N GLY A 127 -20.10 -5.82 -6.52
CA GLY A 127 -19.26 -4.93 -5.71
C GLY A 127 -18.81 -5.52 -4.38
N LEU A 128 -19.24 -4.88 -3.29
CA LEU A 128 -18.98 -5.26 -1.91
C LEU A 128 -20.28 -5.27 -1.10
N SER A 129 -20.35 -6.17 -0.13
CA SER A 129 -21.40 -6.18 0.90
C SER A 129 -20.78 -6.17 2.31
N LEU A 130 -21.41 -5.49 3.26
CA LEU A 130 -21.01 -5.51 4.67
C LEU A 130 -21.39 -6.85 5.30
N ASP A 131 -20.42 -7.53 5.89
CA ASP A 131 -20.56 -8.87 6.49
C ASP A 131 -20.26 -8.89 8.00
N GLY A 132 -19.94 -7.73 8.59
CA GLY A 132 -19.81 -7.58 10.04
C GLY A 132 -18.68 -6.63 10.43
N GLU A 133 -18.35 -6.66 11.71
CA GLU A 133 -17.35 -5.79 12.34
C GLU A 133 -16.45 -6.61 13.26
N ILE A 134 -15.20 -6.16 13.41
CA ILE A 134 -14.20 -6.72 14.32
C ILE A 134 -13.79 -5.62 15.30
N ALA A 135 -13.83 -5.91 16.60
CA ALA A 135 -13.35 -4.99 17.63
C ALA A 135 -11.82 -4.89 17.61
N THR A 136 -11.29 -3.68 17.81
CA THR A 136 -9.85 -3.38 17.78
C THR A 136 -9.47 -2.43 18.92
N GLY A 137 -8.35 -1.70 18.80
CA GLY A 137 -8.05 -0.54 19.64
C GLY A 137 -8.62 0.74 19.06
N LYS A 138 -8.23 1.88 19.63
CA LYS A 138 -8.68 3.22 19.23
C LYS A 138 -8.02 3.72 17.95
N SER A 139 -8.83 4.34 17.11
CA SER A 139 -8.44 4.89 15.80
C SER A 139 -7.61 3.90 14.98
N PRO A 140 -8.21 2.77 14.59
CA PRO A 140 -7.56 1.84 13.70
C PRO A 140 -7.18 2.54 12.40
N SER A 141 -5.99 2.23 11.90
CA SER A 141 -5.35 2.88 10.76
C SER A 141 -4.88 1.84 9.75
N GLY A 142 -3.59 1.50 9.69
CA GLY A 142 -3.04 0.51 8.77
C GLY A 142 -3.58 -0.90 9.02
N ILE A 143 -3.87 -1.60 7.94
CA ILE A 143 -4.41 -2.96 7.92
C ILE A 143 -3.48 -3.82 7.08
N ALA A 144 -3.11 -4.99 7.60
CA ALA A 144 -2.38 -6.01 6.86
C ALA A 144 -2.92 -7.41 7.16
N VAL A 145 -2.93 -8.29 6.15
CA VAL A 145 -3.39 -9.68 6.29
C VAL A 145 -2.23 -10.59 5.91
N THR A 146 -1.97 -11.62 6.71
CA THR A 146 -0.90 -12.58 6.44
C THR A 146 -1.10 -13.30 5.10
N PRO A 147 -0.02 -13.75 4.42
CA PRO A 147 -0.13 -14.40 3.12
C PRO A 147 -1.02 -15.65 3.09
N ASP A 148 -1.15 -16.35 4.22
CA ASP A 148 -2.05 -17.49 4.39
C ASP A 148 -3.52 -17.09 4.62
N GLY A 149 -3.81 -15.79 4.74
CA GLY A 149 -5.14 -15.24 4.98
C GLY A 149 -5.69 -15.46 6.38
N ALA A 150 -4.89 -16.01 7.31
CA ALA A 150 -5.40 -16.45 8.62
C ALA A 150 -5.32 -15.37 9.70
N THR A 151 -4.37 -14.45 9.61
CA THR A 151 -4.13 -13.42 10.62
C THR A 151 -4.30 -12.03 10.04
N LEU A 152 -5.19 -11.25 10.65
CA LEU A 152 -5.36 -9.83 10.38
C LEU A 152 -4.60 -9.03 11.45
N LEU A 153 -3.83 -8.04 11.02
CA LEU A 153 -3.18 -7.08 11.89
C LEU A 153 -3.70 -5.67 11.64
N VAL A 154 -3.90 -4.92 12.71
CA VAL A 154 -4.47 -3.56 12.66
C VAL A 154 -3.66 -2.65 13.56
N ALA A 155 -3.08 -1.59 12.99
CA ALA A 155 -2.46 -0.52 13.77
C ALA A 155 -3.54 0.33 14.43
N ASN A 156 -3.43 0.55 15.74
CA ASN A 156 -4.38 1.31 16.54
C ASN A 156 -3.71 2.60 17.00
N ARG A 157 -3.95 3.69 16.26
CA ARG A 157 -3.16 4.91 16.38
C ARG A 157 -3.23 5.51 17.78
N GLU A 158 -4.42 5.68 18.33
CA GLU A 158 -4.58 6.30 19.67
C GLU A 158 -4.34 5.32 20.82
N SER A 159 -4.05 4.05 20.52
CA SER A 159 -3.74 3.02 21.51
C SER A 159 -2.28 2.60 21.49
N ASP A 160 -1.42 3.25 20.70
CA ASP A 160 0.02 2.94 20.57
C ASP A 160 0.30 1.42 20.46
N SER A 161 -0.55 0.72 19.69
CA SER A 161 -0.53 -0.74 19.63
C SER A 161 -0.96 -1.29 18.27
N VAL A 162 -0.67 -2.57 18.05
CA VAL A 162 -1.18 -3.37 16.92
C VAL A 162 -2.05 -4.51 17.47
N SER A 163 -3.29 -4.59 17.00
CA SER A 163 -4.17 -5.74 17.24
C SER A 163 -3.80 -6.89 16.31
N VAL A 164 -3.74 -8.11 16.84
CA VAL A 164 -3.55 -9.36 16.08
C VAL A 164 -4.83 -10.18 16.20
N ILE A 165 -5.47 -10.45 15.07
CA ILE A 165 -6.82 -10.98 14.98
C ILE A 165 -6.81 -12.29 14.20
N ASP A 166 -7.45 -13.30 14.75
CA ASP A 166 -7.75 -14.53 14.02
C ASP A 166 -8.93 -14.28 13.06
N VAL A 167 -8.70 -14.45 11.76
CA VAL A 167 -9.70 -14.12 10.72
C VAL A 167 -10.93 -15.01 10.81
N ALA A 168 -10.73 -16.31 11.08
CA ALA A 168 -11.81 -17.30 11.10
C ALA A 168 -12.82 -17.02 12.22
N THR A 169 -12.34 -16.65 13.40
CA THR A 169 -13.17 -16.36 14.57
C THR A 169 -13.52 -14.88 14.73
N ARG A 170 -12.84 -13.99 13.99
CA ARG A 170 -12.98 -12.53 14.09
C ARG A 170 -12.69 -11.98 15.49
N LYS A 171 -11.77 -12.64 16.20
CA LYS A 171 -11.40 -12.27 17.57
C LYS A 171 -9.96 -11.80 17.64
N GLU A 172 -9.76 -10.70 18.34
CA GLU A 172 -8.44 -10.27 18.73
C GLU A 172 -7.83 -11.32 19.68
N THR A 173 -6.69 -11.86 19.27
CA THR A 173 -5.94 -12.86 20.04
C THR A 173 -4.84 -12.22 20.87
N ARG A 174 -4.28 -11.09 20.40
CA ARG A 174 -3.22 -10.33 21.07
C ARG A 174 -3.30 -8.85 20.73
N ARG A 175 -2.77 -8.02 21.63
CA ARG A 175 -2.48 -6.61 21.40
C ARG A 175 -1.04 -6.33 21.75
N ILE A 176 -0.29 -5.78 20.80
CA ILE A 176 1.16 -5.60 20.91
C ILE A 176 1.43 -4.11 21.02
N ALA A 177 2.05 -3.65 22.11
CA ALA A 177 2.49 -2.27 22.24
C ALA A 177 3.62 -1.98 21.22
N VAL A 178 3.58 -0.80 20.62
CA VAL A 178 4.56 -0.32 19.63
C VAL A 178 4.96 1.14 19.94
N GLY A 179 5.47 1.89 18.97
CA GLY A 179 5.72 3.31 19.11
C GLY A 179 4.44 4.15 19.14
N THR A 180 4.61 5.46 19.21
CA THR A 180 3.49 6.38 19.42
C THR A 180 2.80 6.74 18.11
N HIS A 181 1.48 6.61 18.09
CA HIS A 181 0.61 6.86 16.95
C HIS A 181 0.97 6.05 15.70
N PRO A 182 0.91 4.71 15.75
CA PRO A 182 1.14 3.87 14.57
C PRO A 182 0.12 4.17 13.45
N PHE A 183 0.59 4.22 12.21
CA PHE A 183 -0.24 4.41 11.02
C PHE A 183 -0.11 3.25 10.04
N GLY A 184 0.80 3.32 9.07
CA GLY A 184 0.99 2.27 8.08
C GLY A 184 1.43 0.97 8.75
N LEU A 185 0.95 -0.16 8.23
CA LEU A 185 1.29 -1.49 8.70
C LEU A 185 1.55 -2.39 7.51
N THR A 186 2.78 -2.90 7.40
CA THR A 186 3.24 -3.69 6.25
C THR A 186 3.90 -4.97 6.73
N LEU A 187 3.65 -6.09 6.05
CA LEU A 187 4.30 -7.37 6.35
C LEU A 187 5.65 -7.50 5.64
N SER A 188 6.58 -8.24 6.25
CA SER A 188 7.74 -8.74 5.52
C SER A 188 7.28 -9.65 4.36
N PRO A 189 8.09 -9.79 3.29
CA PRO A 189 7.76 -10.66 2.17
C PRO A 189 7.45 -12.12 2.54
N ASP A 190 8.05 -12.63 3.63
CA ASP A 190 7.79 -13.98 4.15
C ASP A 190 6.57 -14.06 5.09
N GLY A 191 5.92 -12.94 5.39
CA GLY A 191 4.75 -12.86 6.26
C GLY A 191 5.01 -13.11 7.74
N THR A 192 6.27 -13.24 8.17
CA THR A 192 6.61 -13.59 9.57
C THR A 192 6.71 -12.38 10.50
N ARG A 193 7.00 -11.21 9.94
CA ARG A 193 7.13 -9.95 10.66
C ARG A 193 6.17 -8.90 10.12
N ALA A 194 5.76 -7.98 10.99
CA ALA A 194 5.04 -6.77 10.62
C ALA A 194 5.85 -5.54 11.01
N TYR A 195 5.70 -4.45 10.26
CA TYR A 195 6.38 -3.18 10.49
C TYR A 195 5.35 -2.07 10.51
N THR A 196 5.42 -1.21 11.52
CA THR A 196 4.51 -0.06 11.61
C THR A 196 5.25 1.25 11.81
N ALA A 197 4.83 2.25 11.06
CA ALA A 197 5.36 3.61 11.12
C ALA A 197 4.66 4.37 12.25
N ASN A 198 5.42 4.76 13.26
CA ASN A 198 4.90 5.43 14.44
C ASN A 198 5.02 6.94 14.26
N VAL A 199 3.91 7.55 13.85
CA VAL A 199 3.85 8.92 13.36
C VAL A 199 4.36 9.93 14.39
N LEU A 200 4.13 9.72 15.69
CA LEU A 200 4.48 10.71 16.71
C LEU A 200 5.85 10.44 17.37
N SER A 201 6.36 9.20 17.31
CA SER A 201 7.68 8.86 17.85
C SER A 201 8.81 8.88 16.82
N ASP A 202 8.51 9.21 15.55
CA ASP A 202 9.50 9.31 14.46
C ASP A 202 10.37 8.05 14.31
N ASP A 203 9.73 6.88 14.43
CA ASP A 203 10.37 5.58 14.30
C ASP A 203 9.48 4.54 13.61
N VAL A 204 10.08 3.45 13.14
CA VAL A 204 9.38 2.23 12.68
C VAL A 204 9.58 1.13 13.71
N SER A 205 8.49 0.49 14.14
CA SER A 205 8.53 -0.69 15.02
C SER A 205 8.48 -1.97 14.18
N ALA A 206 9.31 -2.96 14.50
CA ALA A 206 9.26 -4.30 13.92
C ALA A 206 8.65 -5.30 14.92
N ILE A 207 7.71 -6.10 14.46
CA ILE A 207 6.91 -7.03 15.27
C ILE A 207 7.16 -8.45 14.76
N ASP A 208 7.48 -9.37 15.66
CA ASP A 208 7.41 -10.80 15.39
C ASP A 208 5.99 -11.28 15.68
N ILE A 209 5.29 -11.72 14.65
CA ILE A 209 3.86 -12.03 14.70
C ILE A 209 3.62 -13.28 15.56
N ALA A 210 4.43 -14.32 15.37
CA ALA A 210 4.30 -15.58 16.09
C ALA A 210 4.68 -15.43 17.58
N ALA A 211 5.75 -14.70 17.87
CA ALA A 211 6.15 -14.39 19.23
C ALA A 211 5.20 -13.38 19.90
N GLY A 212 4.45 -12.61 19.11
CA GLY A 212 3.46 -11.65 19.57
C GLY A 212 4.09 -10.48 20.33
N ARG A 213 5.23 -9.96 19.86
CA ARG A 213 5.95 -8.85 20.51
C ARG A 213 6.75 -8.01 19.52
N GLU A 214 7.00 -6.77 19.92
CA GLU A 214 8.00 -5.92 19.28
C GLU A 214 9.41 -6.52 19.41
N THR A 215 10.23 -6.34 18.39
CA THR A 215 11.59 -6.89 18.28
C THR A 215 12.67 -5.83 18.10
N GLY A 216 12.29 -4.60 17.75
CA GLY A 216 13.21 -3.48 17.63
C GLY A 216 12.58 -2.29 16.90
N ARG A 217 13.30 -1.18 16.91
CA ARG A 217 12.93 0.06 16.21
C ARG A 217 14.08 0.64 15.44
N VAL A 218 13.75 1.42 14.41
CA VAL A 218 14.68 2.26 13.68
C VAL A 218 14.11 3.67 13.61
N GLY A 219 14.93 4.67 13.95
CA GLY A 219 14.55 6.08 13.84
C GLY A 219 14.49 6.54 12.38
N THR A 220 13.56 7.45 12.08
CA THR A 220 13.26 7.91 10.73
C THR A 220 13.41 9.43 10.61
N GLY A 221 12.86 10.02 9.54
CA GLY A 221 12.51 11.44 9.54
C GLY A 221 11.22 11.68 10.31
N GLN A 222 10.73 12.92 10.27
CA GLN A 222 9.54 13.33 11.01
C GLN A 222 8.25 12.81 10.38
N ARG A 223 7.34 12.34 11.24
CA ARG A 223 6.01 11.84 10.86
C ARG A 223 6.08 10.69 9.84
N PRO A 224 6.73 9.56 10.17
CA PRO A 224 6.77 8.42 9.27
C PRO A 224 5.36 7.89 9.03
N TYR A 225 5.03 7.46 7.81
CA TYR A 225 3.64 7.15 7.45
C TYR A 225 3.39 5.71 6.98
N VAL A 226 4.02 5.27 5.89
CA VAL A 226 3.82 3.92 5.31
C VAL A 226 5.17 3.31 4.94
N ILE A 227 5.26 1.97 4.97
CA ILE A 227 6.48 1.21 4.63
C ILE A 227 6.27 0.39 3.34
N ALA A 228 7.28 0.37 2.47
CA ALA A 228 7.41 -0.58 1.37
C ALA A 228 8.73 -1.36 1.47
N PHE A 229 8.77 -2.57 0.89
CA PHE A 229 9.98 -3.39 0.81
C PHE A 229 10.46 -3.55 -0.63
N ALA A 230 11.76 -3.32 -0.87
CA ALA A 230 12.40 -3.56 -2.16
C ALA A 230 13.85 -4.01 -1.97
N GLN A 231 14.27 -5.03 -2.70
CA GLN A 231 15.66 -5.53 -2.70
C GLN A 231 16.24 -5.81 -1.29
N GLY A 232 15.41 -6.36 -0.39
CA GLY A 232 15.81 -6.68 0.99
C GLY A 232 15.91 -5.47 1.93
N ARG A 233 15.54 -4.26 1.48
CA ARG A 233 15.50 -3.04 2.28
C ARG A 233 14.06 -2.62 2.56
N GLY A 234 13.83 -2.00 3.71
CA GLY A 234 12.60 -1.28 4.02
C GLY A 234 12.74 0.20 3.68
N PHE A 235 11.66 0.82 3.23
CA PHE A 235 11.55 2.23 2.87
C PHE A 235 10.32 2.80 3.55
N VAL A 236 10.47 3.88 4.30
CA VAL A 236 9.36 4.55 4.99
C VAL A 236 9.29 6.02 4.59
N THR A 237 8.11 6.50 4.26
CA THR A 237 7.85 7.92 3.95
C THR A 237 7.86 8.76 5.22
N ASP A 238 8.55 9.90 5.20
CA ASP A 238 8.68 10.84 6.32
C ASP A 238 7.98 12.16 5.96
N GLN A 239 6.68 12.29 6.31
CA GLN A 239 5.81 13.34 5.77
C GLN A 239 6.37 14.75 5.97
N TYR A 240 6.85 15.07 7.18
CA TYR A 240 7.26 16.44 7.53
C TYR A 240 8.75 16.69 7.30
N SER A 241 9.50 15.65 6.90
CA SER A 241 10.88 15.80 6.46
C SER A 241 11.01 15.86 4.95
N ASN A 242 9.95 15.55 4.19
CA ASN A 242 9.98 15.45 2.72
C ASN A 242 11.04 14.44 2.25
N THR A 243 11.14 13.32 2.98
CA THR A 243 12.11 12.26 2.71
C THR A 243 11.50 10.87 2.72
N VAL A 244 12.25 9.91 2.20
CA VAL A 244 12.08 8.48 2.46
C VAL A 244 13.30 7.97 3.21
N THR A 245 13.09 7.40 4.40
CA THR A 245 14.15 6.70 5.14
C THR A 245 14.25 5.25 4.66
N ALA A 246 15.47 4.83 4.27
CA ALA A 246 15.79 3.44 3.96
C ALA A 246 16.40 2.75 5.20
N PHE A 247 16.01 1.51 5.46
CA PHE A 247 16.51 0.73 6.60
C PHE A 247 16.68 -0.76 6.28
N ASP A 248 17.52 -1.44 7.04
CA ASP A 248 17.66 -2.89 7.02
C ASP A 248 16.59 -3.51 7.96
N PRO A 249 15.64 -4.31 7.43
CA PRO A 249 14.53 -4.83 8.23
C PRO A 249 14.92 -5.99 9.16
N ALA A 250 16.07 -6.63 8.93
CA ALA A 250 16.54 -7.71 9.79
C ALA A 250 17.16 -7.16 11.08
N THR A 251 17.96 -6.10 10.94
CA THR A 251 18.78 -5.49 12.00
C THR A 251 18.18 -4.20 12.58
N MET A 252 17.16 -3.63 11.93
CA MET A 252 16.56 -2.34 12.27
C MET A 252 17.58 -1.19 12.26
N THR A 253 18.48 -1.20 11.26
CA THR A 253 19.50 -0.16 11.10
C THR A 253 19.14 0.78 9.95
N LYS A 254 19.30 2.09 10.17
CA LYS A 254 19.09 3.09 9.12
C LYS A 254 20.21 3.01 8.08
N LEU A 255 19.84 2.89 6.81
CA LEU A 255 20.76 2.77 5.68
C LEU A 255 21.00 4.10 4.97
N GLY A 256 20.02 5.01 5.02
CA GLY A 256 20.11 6.31 4.37
C GLY A 256 18.76 7.00 4.28
N THR A 257 18.75 8.13 3.60
CA THR A 257 17.56 8.94 3.38
C THR A 257 17.58 9.44 1.93
N VAL A 258 16.40 9.53 1.32
CA VAL A 258 16.20 10.02 -0.05
C VAL A 258 15.28 11.23 0.02
N ASP A 259 15.72 12.38 -0.49
CA ASP A 259 14.85 13.56 -0.62
C ASP A 259 13.79 13.30 -1.71
N VAL A 260 12.53 13.58 -1.39
CA VAL A 260 11.38 13.43 -2.30
C VAL A 260 10.56 14.71 -2.31
N GLY A 261 9.32 14.65 -2.81
CA GLY A 261 8.42 15.80 -2.82
C GLY A 261 7.80 16.09 -1.45
N ASP A 262 6.99 17.15 -1.41
CA ASP A 262 6.31 17.61 -0.22
C ASP A 262 5.24 16.63 0.28
N HIS A 263 5.22 16.39 1.60
CA HIS A 263 4.29 15.47 2.27
C HIS A 263 4.20 14.08 1.62
N PRO A 264 5.30 13.30 1.57
CA PRO A 264 5.26 11.94 1.05
C PRO A 264 4.39 11.05 1.95
N GLU A 265 3.37 10.41 1.39
CA GLU A 265 2.45 9.54 2.13
C GLU A 265 2.53 8.08 1.65
N GLY A 266 1.76 7.72 0.62
CA GLY A 266 1.71 6.37 0.08
C GLY A 266 3.04 5.94 -0.54
N ILE A 267 3.44 4.70 -0.29
CA ILE A 267 4.65 4.11 -0.84
C ILE A 267 4.45 2.64 -1.16
N ALA A 268 4.92 2.19 -2.33
CA ALA A 268 4.89 0.79 -2.74
C ALA A 268 6.10 0.47 -3.63
N ALA A 269 6.50 -0.79 -3.67
CA ALA A 269 7.55 -1.25 -4.56
C ALA A 269 6.99 -1.96 -5.78
N THR A 270 7.67 -1.82 -6.91
CA THR A 270 7.36 -2.58 -8.12
C THR A 270 7.49 -4.08 -7.87
N ARG A 271 6.74 -4.93 -8.60
CA ARG A 271 6.78 -6.39 -8.35
C ARG A 271 8.17 -6.98 -8.57
N ASP A 272 8.94 -6.41 -9.49
CA ASP A 272 10.33 -6.78 -9.72
C ASP A 272 11.31 -6.18 -8.71
N GLY A 273 10.82 -5.36 -7.77
CA GLY A 273 11.58 -4.67 -6.74
C GLY A 273 12.57 -3.64 -7.27
N ARG A 274 12.49 -3.23 -8.54
CA ARG A 274 13.45 -2.29 -9.15
C ARG A 274 13.15 -0.83 -8.89
N THR A 275 11.91 -0.50 -8.53
CA THR A 275 11.49 0.87 -8.28
C THR A 275 10.62 0.94 -7.03
N VAL A 276 10.84 1.95 -6.20
CA VAL A 276 9.94 2.33 -5.12
C VAL A 276 9.18 3.58 -5.56
N VAL A 277 7.85 3.53 -5.51
CA VAL A 277 6.94 4.59 -5.95
C VAL A 277 6.39 5.27 -4.71
N VAL A 278 6.50 6.60 -4.65
CA VAL A 278 6.05 7.43 -3.52
C VAL A 278 5.04 8.45 -4.01
N ALA A 279 3.89 8.57 -3.37
CA ALA A 279 2.93 9.64 -3.60
C ALA A 279 3.25 10.84 -2.70
N ASN A 280 3.61 11.97 -3.30
CA ASN A 280 3.90 13.22 -2.60
C ASN A 280 2.65 14.09 -2.62
N TRP A 281 1.92 14.10 -1.50
CA TRP A 281 0.60 14.70 -1.41
C TRP A 281 0.63 16.22 -1.66
N GLY A 282 1.65 16.91 -1.15
CA GLY A 282 1.77 18.38 -1.27
C GLY A 282 2.22 18.85 -2.66
N ASP A 283 2.94 18.00 -3.40
CA ASP A 283 3.53 18.35 -4.69
C ASP A 283 2.73 17.86 -5.91
N ASN A 284 1.62 17.14 -5.68
CA ASN A 284 0.82 16.53 -6.76
C ASN A 284 1.68 15.70 -7.72
N ALA A 285 2.54 14.84 -7.16
CA ALA A 285 3.47 14.05 -7.94
C ALA A 285 3.79 12.69 -7.32
N LEU A 286 4.14 11.73 -8.18
CA LEU A 286 4.84 10.51 -7.79
C LEU A 286 6.36 10.72 -7.89
N SER A 287 7.11 10.26 -6.90
CA SER A 287 8.57 10.05 -7.00
C SER A 287 8.87 8.58 -7.25
N LEU A 288 9.73 8.29 -8.24
CA LEU A 288 10.27 6.96 -8.50
C LEU A 288 11.69 6.88 -7.97
N ILE A 289 11.94 5.96 -7.05
CA ILE A 289 13.24 5.77 -6.39
C ILE A 289 13.87 4.47 -6.84
N ASP A 290 15.15 4.49 -7.19
CA ASP A 290 15.96 3.28 -7.31
C ASP A 290 16.40 2.85 -5.89
N PRO A 291 15.91 1.70 -5.40
CA PRO A 291 16.16 1.25 -4.03
C PRO A 291 17.62 0.87 -3.77
N SER A 292 18.43 0.62 -4.82
CA SER A 292 19.84 0.26 -4.69
C SER A 292 20.71 1.50 -4.46
N SER A 293 20.53 2.52 -5.30
CA SER A 293 21.31 3.76 -5.28
C SER A 293 20.76 4.82 -4.32
N LEU A 294 19.54 4.62 -3.79
CA LEU A 294 18.84 5.57 -2.91
C LEU A 294 18.69 6.95 -3.56
N LYS A 295 18.23 6.97 -4.81
CA LYS A 295 18.02 8.19 -5.58
C LYS A 295 16.67 8.19 -6.26
N VAL A 296 16.04 9.36 -6.31
CA VAL A 296 14.93 9.61 -7.21
C VAL A 296 15.44 9.56 -8.66
N ILE A 297 14.87 8.67 -9.45
CA ILE A 297 15.21 8.45 -10.88
C ILE A 297 14.21 9.10 -11.83
N ALA A 298 13.01 9.42 -11.35
CA ALA A 298 12.00 10.16 -12.09
C ALA A 298 10.93 10.73 -11.16
N THR A 299 10.19 11.72 -11.66
CA THR A 299 8.93 12.18 -11.09
C THR A 299 7.83 12.11 -12.15
N ILE A 300 6.59 11.95 -11.71
CA ILE A 300 5.40 11.93 -12.57
C ILE A 300 4.37 12.87 -11.95
N ALA A 301 3.88 13.84 -12.71
CA ALA A 301 2.80 14.71 -12.23
C ALA A 301 1.49 13.92 -12.12
N THR A 302 0.69 14.22 -11.10
CA THR A 302 -0.64 13.66 -10.86
C THR A 302 -1.65 14.78 -10.68
N GLY A 303 -2.93 14.42 -10.51
CA GLY A 303 -3.94 15.33 -9.97
C GLY A 303 -3.72 15.66 -8.49
N ASP A 304 -4.62 16.48 -7.94
CA ASP A 304 -4.45 17.12 -6.65
C ASP A 304 -4.52 16.17 -5.44
N GLY A 305 -3.53 16.24 -4.55
CA GLY A 305 -3.47 15.52 -3.29
C GLY A 305 -3.32 14.00 -3.44
N PRO A 306 -2.32 13.47 -4.17
CA PRO A 306 -2.11 12.03 -4.31
C PRO A 306 -1.76 11.41 -2.96
N ARG A 307 -2.57 10.46 -2.49
CA ARG A 307 -2.45 9.88 -1.15
C ARG A 307 -1.97 8.41 -1.16
N SER A 308 -2.74 7.54 -1.81
CA SER A 308 -2.38 6.20 -2.28
C SER A 308 -1.67 5.30 -1.26
N PHE A 309 -2.10 5.28 0.00
CA PHE A 309 -1.60 4.28 0.95
C PHE A 309 -2.36 2.95 0.81
N GLY A 310 -1.63 1.84 0.88
CA GLY A 310 -2.14 0.47 0.63
C GLY A 310 -1.51 -0.17 -0.61
N ASP A 311 -2.19 -1.14 -1.25
CA ASP A 311 -1.73 -1.75 -2.51
C ASP A 311 -2.29 -0.95 -3.70
N PHE A 312 -1.43 -0.13 -4.31
CA PHE A 312 -1.82 0.81 -5.38
C PHE A 312 -1.06 0.61 -6.69
N LEU A 313 -0.27 -0.45 -6.85
CA LEU A 313 0.42 -0.74 -8.11
C LEU A 313 -0.24 -1.92 -8.78
N ARG A 314 -0.49 -1.95 -10.10
CA ARG A 314 -1.07 -3.09 -10.82
C ARG A 314 -0.07 -3.84 -11.69
#